data_AF-A0AAD8IRX1-F1
#
_entry.id   AF-A0AAD8IRX1-F1
#
_cell.length_a   1.000
_cell.length_b   1.000
_cell.length_c   1.000
_cell.angle_alpha   90.00
_cell.angle_beta   90.00
_cell.angle_gamma   90.00
#
_symmetry.space_group_name_H-M   'P 1'
#
loop_
_entity.id
_entity.type
_entity.pdbx_description
1 polymer ?
#
loop_
_entity_poly.entity_id
_entity_poly.type
_entity_poly.pdbx_seq_one_letter_code
_entity_poly.pdbx_strand_id
1 'polypeptide(L)'
;MAPKNNFKIPMFNRDHYEEWVFRMRLYLETVNPEYLEVLDKGKFVPMVVIPARTEGDVVIPPRFEPKKAADFSDADKEQIAHDTAVRQTLMESLDHEMFNIV
;
A
#
# COMPACT_ATOMS: atom_id res chain seq x y z
N MET A 1 -20.85 17.94 -0.68
CA MET A 1 -20.48 17.79 0.73
C MET A 1 -20.59 16.30 1.04
N ALA A 2 -19.48 15.56 1.06
CA ALA A 2 -19.52 14.12 1.31
C ALA A 2 -19.91 13.86 2.77
N PRO A 3 -20.72 12.83 3.08
CA PRO A 3 -21.07 12.51 4.46
C PRO A 3 -19.80 12.19 5.24
N LYS A 4 -19.58 12.88 6.37
CA LYS A 4 -18.58 12.50 7.37
C LYS A 4 -19.08 11.23 8.05
N ASN A 5 -18.84 10.09 7.43
CA ASN A 5 -19.07 8.82 8.08
C ASN A 5 -18.01 8.64 9.17
N ASN A 6 -18.46 8.64 10.42
CA ASN A 6 -17.64 8.46 11.61
C ASN A 6 -17.32 6.98 11.82
N PHE A 7 -16.83 6.29 10.78
CA PHE A 7 -16.39 4.91 10.92
C PHE A 7 -15.09 4.90 11.72
N LYS A 8 -15.10 4.23 12.87
CA LYS A 8 -13.90 3.99 13.65
C LYS A 8 -13.12 2.85 13.02
N ILE A 9 -11.79 2.95 13.08
CA ILE A 9 -10.89 1.85 12.68
C ILE A 9 -11.24 0.63 13.56
N PRO A 10 -11.54 -0.54 12.97
CA PRO A 10 -11.81 -1.75 13.74
C PRO A 10 -10.55 -2.20 14.49
N MET A 11 -10.64 -2.28 15.82
CA MET A 11 -9.52 -2.74 16.65
C MET A 11 -9.29 -4.24 16.52
N PHE A 12 -8.03 -4.63 16.44
CA PHE A 12 -7.58 -6.01 16.39
C PHE A 12 -7.98 -6.75 17.67
N ASN A 13 -8.58 -7.93 17.50
CA ASN A 13 -8.86 -8.86 18.57
C ASN A 13 -8.44 -10.25 18.10
N ARG A 14 -7.50 -10.87 18.82
CA ARG A 14 -6.96 -12.18 18.48
C ARG A 14 -8.02 -13.28 18.48
N ASP A 15 -8.93 -13.26 19.45
CA ASP A 15 -9.99 -14.26 19.59
C ASP A 15 -11.06 -14.12 18.50
N HIS A 16 -11.12 -12.95 17.85
CA HIS A 16 -12.07 -12.59 16.80
C HIS A 16 -11.37 -12.16 15.51
N TYR A 17 -10.27 -12.85 15.15
CA TYR A 17 -9.43 -12.47 14.02
C TYR A 17 -10.21 -12.35 12.70
N GLU A 18 -11.04 -13.34 12.35
CA GLU A 18 -11.79 -13.35 11.10
C GLU A 18 -12.80 -12.18 11.02
N GLU A 19 -13.44 -11.86 12.14
CA GLU A 19 -14.35 -10.73 12.26
C GLU A 19 -13.61 -9.39 12.09
N TRP A 20 -12.42 -9.27 12.67
CA TRP A 20 -11.56 -8.11 12.48
C TRP A 20 -11.14 -7.96 11.01
N VAL A 21 -10.70 -9.04 10.35
CA VAL A 21 -10.32 -9.01 8.93
C VAL A 21 -11.48 -8.52 8.06
N PHE A 22 -12.68 -9.06 8.28
CA PHE A 22 -13.87 -8.65 7.53
C PHE A 22 -14.20 -7.17 7.74
N ARG A 23 -14.23 -6.72 9.01
CA ARG A 23 -14.51 -5.32 9.35
C ARG A 23 -13.45 -4.37 8.80
N MET A 24 -12.18 -4.76 8.85
CA MET A 24 -11.07 -3.95 8.35
C MET A 24 -11.12 -3.81 6.83
N ARG A 25 -11.40 -4.90 6.10
CA ARG A 25 -11.59 -4.83 4.64
C ARG A 25 -12.73 -3.89 4.27
N LEU A 26 -13.88 -4.01 4.93
CA LEU A 26 -15.03 -3.12 4.70
C LEU A 26 -14.70 -1.66 5.03
N TYR A 27 -13.98 -1.41 6.13
CA TYR A 27 -13.52 -0.08 6.51
C TYR A 27 -12.64 0.53 5.41
N LEU A 28 -11.61 -0.20 4.97
CA LEU A 28 -10.67 0.28 3.94
C LEU A 28 -11.38 0.55 2.61
N GLU A 29 -12.25 -0.35 2.17
CA GLU A 29 -13.07 -0.18 0.96
C GLU A 29 -13.95 1.08 1.02
N THR A 30 -14.53 1.35 2.19
CA THR A 30 -15.38 2.53 2.41
C THR A 30 -14.57 3.83 2.42
N VAL A 31 -13.33 3.80 2.95
CA VAL A 31 -12.44 4.96 3.01
C VAL A 31 -11.89 5.29 1.63
N ASN A 32 -11.36 4.29 0.93
CA ASN A 32 -10.89 4.39 -0.45
C ASN A 32 -10.87 2.98 -1.07
N PRO A 33 -11.67 2.72 -2.11
CA PRO A 33 -11.70 1.41 -2.79
C PRO A 33 -10.32 0.92 -3.28
N GLU A 34 -9.40 1.83 -3.63
CA GLU A 34 -8.05 1.48 -4.07
C GLU A 34 -7.18 0.85 -2.96
N TYR A 35 -7.54 1.04 -1.69
CA TYR A 35 -6.80 0.47 -0.57
C TYR A 35 -6.83 -1.06 -0.54
N LEU A 36 -7.86 -1.68 -1.12
CA LEU A 36 -7.90 -3.13 -1.26
C LEU A 36 -6.82 -3.62 -2.23
N GLU A 37 -6.53 -2.87 -3.29
CA GLU A 37 -5.46 -3.25 -4.21
C GLU A 37 -4.08 -3.22 -3.54
N VAL A 38 -3.87 -2.29 -2.62
CA VAL A 38 -2.63 -2.22 -1.81
C VAL A 38 -2.48 -3.47 -0.96
N LEU A 39 -3.55 -3.96 -0.33
CA LEU A 39 -3.51 -5.18 0.49
C LEU A 39 -3.15 -6.41 -0.34
N ASP A 40 -3.69 -6.52 -1.55
CA ASP A 40 -3.51 -7.71 -2.38
C ASP A 40 -2.17 -7.70 -3.14
N LYS A 41 -1.69 -6.53 -3.59
CA LYS A 41 -0.45 -6.38 -4.38
C LYS A 41 0.79 -6.10 -3.52
N GLY A 42 0.59 -5.70 -2.26
CA GLY A 42 1.67 -5.29 -1.36
C GLY A 42 2.24 -3.91 -1.69
N LYS A 43 3.45 -3.63 -1.19
CA LYS A 43 4.10 -2.31 -1.32
C LYS A 43 4.21 -1.88 -2.78
N PHE A 44 3.64 -0.72 -3.10
CA PHE A 44 3.87 -0.10 -4.40
C PHE A 44 5.32 0.38 -4.52
N VAL A 45 6.01 -0.08 -5.57
CA VAL A 45 7.36 0.37 -5.94
C VAL A 45 7.28 0.92 -7.36
N PRO A 46 7.44 2.24 -7.57
CA PRO A 46 7.47 2.82 -8.90
C PRO A 46 8.61 2.22 -9.72
N MET A 47 8.29 1.65 -10.89
CA MET A 47 9.27 1.04 -11.80
C MET A 47 9.35 1.82 -13.10
N VAL A 48 10.55 1.89 -13.68
CA VAL A 48 10.80 2.37 -15.04
C VAL A 48 11.22 1.21 -15.93
N VAL A 49 10.74 1.22 -17.17
CA VAL A 49 11.18 0.28 -18.21
C VAL A 49 12.41 0.84 -18.87
N ILE A 50 13.53 0.13 -18.76
CA ILE A 50 14.71 0.39 -19.58
C ILE A 50 14.56 -0.40 -20.87
N PRO A 51 14.43 0.25 -22.03
CA PRO A 51 14.27 -0.45 -23.30
C PRO A 51 15.55 -1.23 -23.64
N ALA A 52 15.41 -2.22 -24.52
CA ALA A 52 16.56 -2.94 -25.06
C ALA A 52 17.51 -1.96 -25.75
N ARG A 53 18.82 -2.16 -25.59
CA ARG A 53 19.84 -1.36 -26.26
C ARG A 53 20.98 -2.24 -26.75
N THR A 54 21.64 -1.80 -27.81
CA THR A 54 22.84 -2.45 -28.32
C THR A 54 24.06 -1.62 -27.93
N GLU A 55 25.03 -2.23 -27.26
CA GLU A 55 26.32 -1.62 -26.94
C GLU A 55 27.43 -2.42 -27.63
N GLY A 56 27.97 -1.87 -28.71
CA GLY A 56 28.89 -2.60 -29.60
C GLY A 56 28.20 -3.79 -30.25
N ASP A 57 28.77 -4.99 -30.07
CA ASP A 57 28.21 -6.25 -30.59
C ASP A 57 27.27 -6.95 -29.58
N VAL A 58 27.01 -6.34 -28.41
CA VAL A 58 26.20 -6.95 -27.34
C VAL A 58 24.79 -6.34 -27.33
N VAL A 59 23.78 -7.21 -27.41
CA VAL A 59 22.37 -6.83 -27.22
C VAL A 59 22.03 -6.96 -25.74
N ILE A 60 21.68 -5.84 -25.11
CA ILE A 60 21.21 -5.76 -23.72
C ILE A 60 19.68 -5.83 -23.74
N PRO A 61 19.06 -6.85 -23.08
CA PRO A 61 17.61 -7.00 -23.05
C PRO A 61 16.94 -5.89 -22.23
N PRO A 62 15.63 -5.66 -22.43
CA PRO A 62 14.89 -4.70 -21.62
C PRO A 62 14.81 -5.19 -20.18
N ARG A 63 14.84 -4.25 -19.23
CA ARG A 63 14.75 -4.56 -17.80
C ARG A 63 13.93 -3.52 -17.06
N PHE A 64 13.42 -3.92 -15.90
CA PHE A 64 12.71 -3.03 -14.99
C PHE A 64 13.65 -2.61 -13.87
N GLU A 65 13.66 -1.32 -13.56
CA GLU A 65 14.40 -0.77 -12.43
C GLU A 65 13.48 0.11 -11.57
N PRO A 66 13.66 0.13 -10.24
CA PRO A 66 12.99 1.10 -9.39
C PRO A 66 13.33 2.53 -9.84
N LYS A 67 12.33 3.39 -9.97
CA LYS A 67 12.54 4.82 -10.22
C LYS A 67 13.29 5.44 -9.05
N LYS A 68 14.07 6.49 -9.33
CA LYS A 68 14.61 7.35 -8.26
C LYS A 68 13.50 8.26 -7.76
N ALA A 69 13.56 8.64 -6.49
CA ALA A 69 12.54 9.51 -5.88
C ALA A 69 12.36 10.85 -6.61
N ALA A 70 13.42 11.37 -7.24
CA ALA A 70 13.37 12.58 -8.06
C ALA A 70 12.51 12.43 -9.32
N ASP A 71 12.33 11.19 -9.81
CA ASP A 71 11.61 10.87 -11.05
C ASP A 71 10.17 10.40 -10.78
N PHE A 72 9.69 10.51 -9.53
CA PHE A 72 8.33 10.11 -9.19
C PHE A 72 7.32 11.09 -9.77
N SER A 73 6.44 10.57 -10.62
CA SER A 73 5.26 11.29 -11.09
C SER A 73 4.27 11.50 -9.93
N ASP A 74 3.29 12.38 -10.13
CA ASP A 74 2.27 12.61 -9.10
C ASP A 74 1.40 11.36 -8.86
N ALA A 75 1.16 10.56 -9.90
CA ALA A 75 0.51 9.26 -9.77
C ALA A 75 1.34 8.27 -8.94
N ASP A 76 2.68 8.27 -9.09
CA ASP A 76 3.56 7.43 -8.26
C ASP A 76 3.45 7.84 -6.78
N LYS A 77 3.41 9.15 -6.50
CA LYS A 77 3.29 9.69 -5.14
C LYS A 77 1.93 9.38 -4.52
N GLU A 78 0.86 9.45 -5.31
CA GLU A 78 -0.50 9.11 -4.87
C GLU A 78 -0.60 7.64 -4.44
N GLN A 79 -0.06 6.72 -5.24
CA GLN A 79 -0.03 5.29 -4.90
C GLN A 79 0.84 5.00 -3.66
N ILE A 80 1.96 5.72 -3.49
CA ILE A 80 2.78 5.63 -2.25
C ILE A 80 1.99 6.17 -1.05
N ALA A 81 1.19 7.23 -1.22
CA ALA A 81 0.36 7.78 -0.16
C ALA A 81 -0.75 6.80 0.24
N HIS A 82 -1.38 6.11 -0.73
CA HIS A 82 -2.35 5.04 -0.46
C HIS A 82 -1.70 3.90 0.34
N ASP A 83 -0.54 3.42 -0.08
CA ASP A 83 0.23 2.40 0.64
C ASP A 83 0.56 2.81 2.08
N THR A 84 0.95 4.06 2.27
CA THR A 84 1.25 4.63 3.59
C THR A 84 0.01 4.70 4.47
N ALA A 85 -1.12 5.17 3.92
CA ALA A 85 -2.37 5.29 4.66
C ALA A 85 -2.94 3.93 5.08
N VAL A 86 -2.86 2.91 4.21
CA VAL A 86 -3.27 1.54 4.56
C VAL A 86 -2.40 1.00 5.70
N ARG A 87 -1.08 1.12 5.61
CA ARG A 87 -0.18 0.67 6.70
C ARG A 87 -0.46 1.38 8.01
N GLN A 88 -0.65 2.69 7.98
CA GLN A 88 -0.96 3.47 9.17
C GLN A 88 -2.29 3.00 9.78
N THR A 89 -3.33 2.80 8.97
CA THR A 89 -4.63 2.29 9.43
C THR A 89 -4.48 0.92 10.10
N LEU A 90 -3.71 0.01 9.47
CA LEU A 90 -3.44 -1.30 10.05
C LEU A 90 -2.67 -1.18 11.36
N MET A 91 -1.66 -0.31 11.46
CA MET A 91 -0.92 -0.09 12.70
C MET A 91 -1.81 0.48 13.82
N GLU A 92 -2.65 1.46 13.51
CA GLU A 92 -3.61 2.07 14.46
C GLU A 92 -4.68 1.08 14.92
N SER A 93 -4.94 0.04 14.12
CA SER A 93 -5.86 -1.02 14.50
C SER A 93 -5.27 -2.05 15.46
N LEU A 94 -3.93 -2.14 15.56
CA LEU A 94 -3.27 -3.05 16.48
C LEU A 94 -3.27 -2.46 17.89
N ASP A 95 -3.51 -3.28 18.90
CA ASP A 95 -3.44 -2.85 20.30
C ASP A 95 -2.00 -2.45 20.68
N HIS A 96 -1.86 -1.46 21.57
CA HIS A 96 -0.57 -0.97 22.06
C HIS A 96 0.27 -2.08 22.72
N GLU A 97 -0.36 -3.12 23.28
CA GLU A 97 0.35 -4.27 23.85
C GLU A 97 1.14 -5.07 22.81
N MET A 98 0.76 -5.04 21.53
CA MET A 98 1.51 -5.74 20.47
C MET A 98 2.82 -5.05 20.06
N PHE A 99 3.03 -3.78 20.46
CA PHE A 99 4.28 -3.05 20.20
C PHE A 99 5.33 -3.22 21.31
N ASN A 100 4.98 -3.86 22.44
CA ASN A 100 5.92 -4.15 23.54
C ASN A 100 6.64 -5.49 23.34
N ILE A 101 7.38 -5.62 22.23
CA ILE A 101 8.43 -6.62 22.12
C ILE A 101 9.76 -5.87 22.13
N VAL A 102 10.32 -5.73 23.34
CA VAL A 102 11.74 -5.39 23.58
C VAL A 102 12.47 -6.69 23.89
#